data_AF-V4H9J6-F1
#
_entry.id   AF-V4H9J6-F1
#
_cell.length_a   1.000
_cell.length_b   1.000
_cell.length_c   1.000
_cell.angle_alpha   90.00
_cell.angle_beta   90.00
_cell.angle_gamma   90.00
#
_symmetry.space_group_name_H-M   'P 1'
#
loop_
_entity.id
_entity.type
_entity.pdbx_description
1 polymer ?
#
loop_
_entity_poly.entity_id
_entity_poly.type
_entity_poly.pdbx_seq_one_letter_code
_entity_poly.pdbx_strand_id
1 'polypeptide(L)'
;MKQKAIFALSLLAASQGYATEFALKLDTKNPLILTESPVVFAVNEELKALERIDLSQNKSQLLHITPESKGFHYGTTANSKEVQAFILDSKGVYVTTQTKTKRLVSSNSLLTRLETDDFEKIEFVLDVNKDGLSDIYLPGFTRSELYIQQENGQFKQHFFDYNLPLRSHTYSESEELEISTNFTSLPIVHDFNADGINDLVFRTRKQVAVLYGAKNGFANAVDLVHLPTDFGKLKGKKVRTTQELVDINQDGHLDLITRTRPITEGISALEAKVEYDLYLGQPKGFNSGAIKLPHTLGVGGMRVEYDFDGDGLLDLQTMDVDIGLTTIAAIALGGGKADVDVEMRFFRQKPHTLFDKSPSTEKEVELEIDMTRSMRGLPFYTGDLNGDNKHDIVFKSSNKSLYIYYGSTGKLLRNEYKKISRTLPDNPHDIALIDVDRNGRKDFVFKYENKQGPARIEMILN
;
A
#
# COMPACT_ATOMS: atom_id res chain seq x y z
N MET A 1 -63.12 23.07 -10.79
CA MET A 1 -61.72 23.48 -11.03
C MET A 1 -60.78 22.39 -10.52
N LYS A 2 -60.17 21.61 -11.41
CA LYS A 2 -59.16 20.59 -11.09
C LYS A 2 -57.83 21.06 -11.69
N GLN A 3 -56.85 21.39 -10.86
CA GLN A 3 -55.46 21.59 -11.30
C GLN A 3 -54.73 20.25 -11.16
N LYS A 4 -54.19 19.76 -12.28
CA LYS A 4 -53.25 18.65 -12.35
C LYS A 4 -51.86 19.19 -12.01
N ALA A 5 -51.24 18.67 -10.96
CA ALA A 5 -49.81 18.83 -10.72
C ALA A 5 -49.05 17.92 -11.69
N ILE A 6 -48.18 18.53 -12.50
CA ILE A 6 -47.26 17.85 -13.40
C ILE A 6 -46.03 17.47 -12.57
N PHE A 7 -45.80 16.17 -12.40
CA PHE A 7 -44.54 15.67 -11.88
C PHE A 7 -43.48 15.82 -12.98
N ALA A 8 -42.47 16.64 -12.72
CA ALA A 8 -41.29 16.73 -13.56
C ALA A 8 -40.45 15.46 -13.37
N LEU A 9 -40.45 14.61 -14.38
CA LEU A 9 -39.56 13.45 -14.48
C LEU A 9 -38.16 13.98 -14.84
N SER A 10 -37.25 14.09 -13.87
CA SER A 10 -35.84 14.34 -14.15
C SER A 10 -35.23 13.07 -14.74
N LEU A 11 -35.07 13.04 -16.07
CA LEU A 11 -34.18 12.09 -16.73
C LEU A 11 -32.75 12.38 -16.26
N LEU A 12 -32.23 11.54 -15.36
CA LEU A 12 -30.79 11.37 -15.21
C LEU A 12 -30.30 10.67 -16.47
N ALA A 13 -29.67 11.44 -17.36
CA ALA A 13 -28.94 10.89 -18.48
C ALA A 13 -27.83 9.99 -17.93
N ALA A 14 -27.94 8.68 -18.16
CA ALA A 14 -26.82 7.77 -17.99
C ALA A 14 -25.77 8.15 -19.04
N SER A 15 -24.77 8.93 -18.64
CA SER A 15 -23.55 9.08 -19.43
C SER A 15 -22.90 7.70 -19.50
N GLN A 16 -23.09 7.01 -20.62
CA GLN A 16 -22.23 5.89 -20.97
C GLN A 16 -20.84 6.49 -21.16
N GLY A 17 -20.01 6.42 -20.12
CA GLY A 17 -18.59 6.78 -20.22
C GLY A 17 -17.99 5.98 -21.38
N TYR A 18 -17.34 6.68 -22.31
CA TYR A 18 -16.66 6.03 -23.43
C TYR A 18 -15.56 5.14 -22.85
N ALA A 19 -15.72 3.82 -22.97
CA ALA A 19 -14.66 2.89 -22.64
C ALA A 19 -13.61 2.94 -23.76
N THR A 20 -12.45 3.49 -23.46
CA THR A 20 -11.26 3.36 -24.32
C THR A 20 -10.58 2.04 -24.03
N GLU A 21 -10.34 1.24 -25.07
CA GLU A 21 -9.65 -0.04 -24.99
C GLU A 21 -8.19 0.11 -25.45
N PHE A 22 -7.28 -0.48 -24.69
CA PHE A 22 -5.84 -0.45 -24.94
C PHE A 22 -5.24 -1.84 -24.79
N ALA A 23 -4.65 -2.40 -25.85
CA ALA A 23 -3.96 -3.68 -25.77
C ALA A 23 -2.55 -3.50 -25.19
N LEU A 24 -2.19 -4.29 -24.18
CA LEU A 24 -0.82 -4.34 -23.68
C LEU A 24 0.13 -4.86 -24.77
N LYS A 25 1.37 -4.39 -24.75
CA LYS A 25 2.44 -4.96 -25.58
C LYS A 25 3.09 -6.15 -24.89
N LEU A 26 3.00 -6.19 -23.56
CA LEU A 26 3.51 -7.26 -22.74
C LEU A 26 2.40 -8.24 -22.36
N ASP A 27 2.64 -9.53 -22.61
CA ASP A 27 1.79 -10.58 -22.05
C ASP A 27 2.12 -10.76 -20.57
N THR A 28 1.15 -10.55 -19.68
CA THR A 28 1.35 -10.72 -18.24
C THR A 28 0.04 -10.93 -17.49
N LYS A 29 0.09 -11.83 -16.51
CA LYS A 29 -0.97 -12.08 -15.52
C LYS A 29 -0.84 -11.21 -14.28
N ASN A 30 0.29 -10.53 -14.11
CA ASN A 30 0.52 -9.68 -12.93
C ASN A 30 -0.32 -8.41 -12.99
N PRO A 31 -0.90 -7.96 -11.87
CA PRO A 31 -1.58 -6.69 -11.79
C PRO A 31 -0.72 -5.52 -12.29
N LEU A 32 -1.36 -4.44 -12.71
CA LEU A 32 -0.65 -3.21 -13.04
C LEU A 32 0.00 -2.64 -11.77
N ILE A 33 1.25 -2.21 -11.89
CA ILE A 33 1.95 -1.46 -10.87
C ILE A 33 1.56 0.01 -11.01
N LEU A 34 0.85 0.51 -10.01
CA LEU A 34 0.29 1.86 -9.98
C LEU A 34 1.32 2.90 -9.54
N THR A 35 1.12 4.14 -9.99
CA THR A 35 1.84 5.34 -9.53
C THR A 35 0.83 6.41 -9.13
N GLU A 36 1.28 7.51 -8.52
CA GLU A 36 0.45 8.69 -8.22
C GLU A 36 0.11 9.53 -9.47
N SER A 37 0.34 9.00 -10.67
CA SER A 37 0.10 9.67 -11.94
C SER A 37 -0.64 8.73 -12.91
N PRO A 38 -1.11 9.24 -14.07
CA PRO A 38 -1.67 8.39 -15.13
C PRO A 38 -0.69 7.38 -15.74
N VAL A 39 0.58 7.36 -15.32
CA VAL A 39 1.58 6.39 -15.75
C VAL A 39 1.49 5.14 -14.87
N VAL A 40 1.39 3.97 -15.48
CA VAL A 40 1.41 2.66 -14.81
C VAL A 40 2.44 1.75 -15.47
N PHE A 41 2.80 0.65 -14.80
CA PHE A 41 3.71 -0.35 -15.35
C PHE A 41 3.06 -1.72 -15.40
N ALA A 42 3.31 -2.46 -16.48
CA ALA A 42 3.02 -3.88 -16.57
C ALA A 42 4.35 -4.65 -16.55
N VAL A 43 4.43 -5.69 -15.72
CA VAL A 43 5.64 -6.50 -15.53
C VAL A 43 5.36 -7.95 -15.88
N ASN A 44 6.31 -8.61 -16.55
CA ASN A 44 6.34 -10.05 -16.70
C ASN A 44 7.61 -10.54 -15.99
N GLU A 45 7.40 -11.19 -14.85
CA GLU A 45 8.46 -11.68 -13.95
C GLU A 45 9.33 -12.74 -14.63
N GLU A 46 8.70 -13.72 -15.28
CA GLU A 46 9.36 -14.84 -15.95
C GLU A 46 10.22 -14.40 -17.15
N LEU A 47 9.68 -13.52 -17.99
CA LEU A 47 10.36 -13.00 -19.18
C LEU A 47 11.30 -11.83 -18.88
N LYS A 48 11.37 -11.37 -17.62
CA LYS A 48 12.10 -10.18 -17.18
C LYS A 48 11.83 -8.97 -18.08
N ALA A 49 10.55 -8.68 -18.28
CA ALA A 49 10.10 -7.63 -19.19
C ALA A 49 9.24 -6.60 -18.45
N LEU A 50 9.36 -5.34 -18.88
CA LEU A 50 8.68 -4.21 -18.28
C LEU A 50 8.10 -3.30 -19.37
N GLU A 51 6.83 -2.96 -19.24
CA GLU A 51 6.13 -2.01 -20.10
C GLU A 51 5.69 -0.81 -19.27
N ARG A 52 6.02 0.40 -19.74
CA ARG A 52 5.51 1.66 -19.19
C ARG A 52 4.33 2.12 -20.02
N ILE A 53 3.22 2.46 -19.38
CA ILE A 53 1.95 2.82 -20.01
C ILE A 53 1.52 4.18 -19.48
N ASP A 54 1.29 5.15 -20.36
CA ASP A 54 0.62 6.42 -20.05
C ASP A 54 -0.85 6.31 -20.47
N LEU A 55 -1.72 6.14 -19.47
CA LEU A 55 -3.16 5.97 -19.66
C LEU A 55 -3.81 7.23 -20.23
N SER A 56 -3.30 8.42 -19.88
CA SER A 56 -3.84 9.70 -20.35
C SER A 56 -3.58 9.95 -21.84
N GLN A 57 -2.52 9.35 -22.38
CA GLN A 57 -2.15 9.49 -23.79
C GLN A 57 -2.43 8.24 -24.63
N ASN A 58 -2.92 7.16 -24.01
CA ASN A 58 -3.08 5.86 -24.65
C ASN A 58 -1.79 5.36 -25.33
N LYS A 59 -0.64 5.57 -24.67
CA LYS A 59 0.69 5.21 -25.18
C LYS A 59 1.36 4.24 -24.24
N SER A 60 2.07 3.27 -24.81
CA SER A 60 3.00 2.45 -24.04
C SER A 60 4.33 2.22 -24.73
N GLN A 61 5.31 1.82 -23.94
CA GLN A 61 6.64 1.43 -24.41
C GLN A 61 7.15 0.26 -23.60
N LEU A 62 7.61 -0.78 -24.31
CA LEU A 62 8.48 -1.80 -23.73
C LEU A 62 9.82 -1.14 -23.40
N LEU A 63 10.28 -1.32 -22.16
CA LEU A 63 11.52 -0.76 -21.67
C LEU A 63 12.68 -1.71 -21.95
N HIS A 64 13.87 -1.16 -22.14
CA HIS A 64 15.07 -1.96 -22.30
C HIS A 64 15.48 -2.54 -20.94
N ILE A 65 15.30 -3.86 -20.77
CA ILE A 65 15.71 -4.65 -19.61
C ILE A 65 16.83 -5.61 -20.04
N THR A 66 17.84 -5.77 -19.18
CA THR A 66 18.98 -6.65 -19.44
C THR A 66 18.85 -7.94 -18.63
N PRO A 67 19.52 -9.06 -19.02
CA PRO A 67 19.54 -10.27 -18.20
C PRO A 67 20.14 -10.09 -16.80
N GLU A 68 20.96 -9.05 -16.59
CA GLU A 68 21.53 -8.70 -15.27
C GLU A 68 20.53 -7.97 -14.37
N SER A 69 19.36 -7.58 -14.88
CA SER A 69 18.34 -6.85 -14.14
C SER A 69 17.69 -7.76 -13.10
N LYS A 70 17.63 -7.28 -11.86
CA LYS A 70 17.14 -8.02 -10.68
C LYS A 70 15.72 -7.62 -10.30
N GLY A 71 15.35 -6.38 -10.58
CA GLY A 71 14.02 -5.84 -10.32
C GLY A 71 13.95 -4.38 -10.69
N PHE A 72 12.83 -3.73 -10.37
CA PHE A 72 12.64 -2.32 -10.69
C PHE A 72 11.87 -1.57 -9.60
N HIS A 73 11.96 -0.26 -9.69
CA HIS A 73 11.00 0.66 -9.09
C HIS A 73 10.76 1.78 -10.09
N TYR A 74 10.19 2.88 -9.64
CA TYR A 74 9.84 4.02 -10.45
C TYR A 74 10.03 5.29 -9.65
N GLY A 75 10.27 6.39 -10.34
CA GLY A 75 10.50 7.68 -9.70
C GLY A 75 10.59 8.82 -10.69
N THR A 76 10.73 10.02 -10.15
CA THR A 76 10.91 11.26 -10.89
C THR A 76 12.39 11.63 -10.91
N THR A 77 12.88 12.07 -12.08
CA THR A 77 14.26 12.55 -12.21
C THR A 77 14.27 14.02 -12.56
N ALA A 78 15.31 14.76 -12.18
CA ALA A 78 15.42 16.18 -12.51
C ALA A 78 15.34 16.46 -14.03
N ASN A 79 15.66 15.46 -14.85
CA ASN A 79 15.66 15.54 -16.30
C ASN A 79 14.34 15.11 -16.95
N SER A 80 13.32 14.72 -16.18
CA SER A 80 12.01 14.28 -16.71
C SER A 80 10.87 14.74 -15.81
N LYS A 81 9.82 15.28 -16.43
CA LYS A 81 8.57 15.65 -15.73
C LYS A 81 7.62 14.47 -15.51
N GLU A 82 7.93 13.32 -16.09
CA GLU A 82 7.09 12.13 -15.99
C GLU A 82 7.82 11.02 -15.22
N VAL A 83 7.04 10.18 -14.53
CA VAL A 83 7.55 9.00 -13.83
C VAL A 83 8.31 8.09 -14.79
N GLN A 84 9.51 7.69 -14.40
CA GLN A 84 10.42 6.79 -15.13
C GLN A 84 10.62 5.49 -14.34
N ALA A 85 10.97 4.40 -15.02
CA ALA A 85 11.39 3.17 -14.35
C ALA A 85 12.88 3.24 -13.96
N PHE A 86 13.18 2.85 -12.73
CA PHE A 86 14.53 2.65 -12.22
C PHE A 86 14.78 1.15 -12.12
N ILE A 87 15.79 0.65 -12.83
CA ILE A 87 16.16 -0.77 -12.88
C ILE A 87 17.31 -1.00 -11.92
N LEU A 88 17.17 -2.00 -11.06
CA LEU A 88 18.22 -2.48 -10.17
C LEU A 88 18.95 -3.64 -10.85
N ASP A 89 20.27 -3.58 -10.89
CA ASP A 89 21.13 -4.68 -11.34
C ASP A 89 22.28 -4.96 -10.36
N SER A 90 23.20 -5.84 -10.73
CA SER A 90 24.36 -6.21 -9.90
C SER A 90 25.38 -5.10 -9.64
N LYS A 91 25.33 -4.00 -10.40
CA LYS A 91 26.30 -2.88 -10.39
C LYS A 91 25.70 -1.58 -9.87
N GLY A 92 24.37 -1.46 -9.79
CA GLY A 92 23.69 -0.29 -9.24
C GLY A 92 22.27 -0.08 -9.78
N VAL A 93 21.89 1.18 -9.91
CA VAL A 93 20.54 1.58 -10.36
C VAL A 93 20.64 2.40 -11.64
N TYR A 94 19.72 2.15 -12.57
CA TYR A 94 19.70 2.74 -13.90
C TYR A 94 18.32 3.27 -14.22
N VAL A 95 18.24 4.39 -14.95
CA VAL A 95 17.01 4.79 -15.63
C VAL A 95 17.03 4.19 -17.03
N THR A 96 15.88 3.67 -17.47
CA THR A 96 15.75 3.03 -18.79
C THR A 96 14.63 3.64 -19.63
N THR A 97 14.83 3.68 -20.94
CA THR A 97 13.81 3.97 -21.95
C THR A 97 13.69 2.78 -22.91
N GLN A 98 12.95 2.91 -24.00
CA GLN A 98 12.85 1.86 -25.01
C GLN A 98 14.22 1.45 -25.61
N THR A 99 15.18 2.37 -25.70
CA THR A 99 16.44 2.14 -26.44
C THR A 99 17.70 2.52 -25.68
N LYS A 100 17.58 3.18 -24.52
CA LYS A 100 18.73 3.69 -23.76
C LYS A 100 18.59 3.35 -22.30
N THR A 101 19.72 2.97 -21.71
CA THR A 101 19.88 2.81 -20.26
C THR A 101 20.98 3.73 -19.79
N LYS A 102 20.73 4.50 -18.74
CA LYS A 102 21.69 5.41 -18.12
C LYS A 102 21.83 5.05 -16.65
N ARG A 103 23.06 4.77 -16.20
CA ARG A 103 23.33 4.54 -14.78
C ARG A 103 23.06 5.82 -13.99
N LEU A 104 22.27 5.69 -12.93
CA LEU A 104 22.02 6.75 -11.95
C LEU A 104 23.08 6.68 -10.85
N VAL A 105 23.25 5.51 -10.24
CA VAL A 105 24.20 5.28 -9.14
C VAL A 105 24.90 3.92 -9.29
N SER A 106 26.10 3.81 -8.73
CA SER A 106 26.85 2.55 -8.63
C SER A 106 26.81 2.09 -7.18
N SER A 107 26.49 0.82 -6.92
CA SER A 107 26.35 0.31 -5.56
C SER A 107 26.73 -1.16 -5.44
N ASN A 108 27.33 -1.52 -4.30
CA ASN A 108 27.62 -2.90 -3.89
C ASN A 108 26.82 -3.30 -2.64
N SER A 109 25.66 -2.67 -2.43
CA SER A 109 24.76 -2.88 -1.29
C SER A 109 24.11 -4.27 -1.29
N LEU A 110 23.27 -4.57 -0.29
CA LEU A 110 22.60 -5.88 -0.18
C LEU A 110 21.81 -6.19 -1.44
N LEU A 111 20.94 -5.26 -1.86
CA LEU A 111 20.02 -5.47 -2.98
C LEU A 111 20.72 -5.72 -4.31
N THR A 112 21.90 -5.13 -4.56
CA THR A 112 22.66 -5.40 -5.79
C THR A 112 23.37 -6.75 -5.75
N ARG A 113 23.55 -7.35 -4.56
CA ARG A 113 24.21 -8.65 -4.36
C ARG A 113 23.26 -9.83 -4.19
N LEU A 114 21.98 -9.59 -3.93
CA LEU A 114 20.98 -10.66 -3.84
C LEU A 114 20.76 -11.27 -5.22
N GLU A 115 20.83 -12.60 -5.31
CA GLU A 115 20.33 -13.30 -6.49
C GLU A 115 18.80 -13.31 -6.43
N THR A 116 18.17 -12.98 -7.56
CA THR A 116 16.72 -13.00 -7.70
C THR A 116 16.35 -13.83 -8.92
N ASP A 117 15.45 -14.79 -8.72
CA ASP A 117 14.93 -15.60 -9.82
C ASP A 117 13.95 -14.77 -10.66
N ASP A 118 13.07 -14.04 -9.99
CA ASP A 118 12.00 -13.24 -10.59
C ASP A 118 12.40 -11.76 -10.74
N PHE A 119 11.89 -11.13 -11.80
CA PHE A 119 12.00 -9.68 -12.02
C PHE A 119 10.73 -8.97 -11.54
N GLU A 120 10.78 -8.45 -10.31
CA GLU A 120 9.64 -7.83 -9.63
C GLU A 120 9.88 -6.38 -9.22
N LYS A 121 8.85 -5.74 -8.65
CA LYS A 121 8.99 -4.42 -8.02
C LYS A 121 9.72 -4.55 -6.68
N ILE A 122 10.77 -3.77 -6.48
CA ILE A 122 11.55 -3.71 -5.24
C ILE A 122 11.52 -2.28 -4.71
N GLU A 123 11.11 -2.06 -3.45
CA GLU A 123 11.01 -0.70 -2.90
C GLU A 123 12.40 -0.19 -2.45
N PHE A 124 13.04 0.61 -3.29
CA PHE A 124 14.30 1.32 -3.03
C PHE A 124 14.26 2.83 -3.40
N VAL A 125 13.10 3.37 -3.78
CA VAL A 125 12.92 4.76 -4.21
C VAL A 125 12.01 5.50 -3.23
N LEU A 126 12.42 6.70 -2.82
CA LEU A 126 11.69 7.56 -1.91
C LEU A 126 12.14 9.02 -2.14
N ASP A 127 11.44 10.01 -1.58
CA ASP A 127 11.84 11.42 -1.61
C ASP A 127 12.16 11.84 -0.17
N VAL A 128 13.45 11.88 0.20
CA VAL A 128 13.85 12.10 1.60
C VAL A 128 13.86 13.57 1.99
N ASN A 129 14.02 14.47 1.03
CA ASN A 129 14.07 15.91 1.24
C ASN A 129 12.77 16.63 0.82
N LYS A 130 11.77 15.90 0.32
CA LYS A 130 10.45 16.38 -0.12
C LYS A 130 10.56 17.43 -1.25
N ASP A 131 11.52 17.26 -2.15
CA ASP A 131 11.73 18.18 -3.28
C ASP A 131 10.99 17.75 -4.58
N GLY A 132 10.28 16.62 -4.54
CA GLY A 132 9.56 16.04 -5.67
C GLY A 132 10.43 15.20 -6.61
N LEU A 133 11.74 15.11 -6.36
CA LEU A 133 12.66 14.22 -7.04
C LEU A 133 12.82 12.92 -6.26
N SER A 134 13.09 11.85 -6.98
CA SER A 134 13.29 10.54 -6.38
C SER A 134 14.74 10.31 -5.98
N ASP A 135 14.93 9.98 -4.72
CA ASP A 135 16.16 9.49 -4.11
C ASP A 135 16.20 7.97 -4.12
N ILE A 136 17.39 7.41 -3.85
CA ILE A 136 17.61 5.96 -3.86
C ILE A 136 18.15 5.52 -2.51
N TYR A 137 17.44 4.61 -1.84
CA TYR A 137 17.88 3.96 -0.61
C TYR A 137 18.20 2.50 -0.86
N LEU A 138 19.46 2.11 -0.62
CA LEU A 138 19.94 0.74 -0.78
C LEU A 138 20.43 0.21 0.59
N PRO A 139 19.63 -0.63 1.27
CA PRO A 139 19.97 -1.14 2.59
C PRO A 139 21.14 -2.12 2.54
N GLY A 140 22.03 -2.07 3.52
CA GLY A 140 23.09 -3.07 3.71
C GLY A 140 23.03 -3.72 5.09
N PHE A 141 23.77 -4.80 5.32
CA PHE A 141 23.70 -5.55 6.59
C PHE A 141 24.10 -4.74 7.82
N THR A 142 25.13 -3.90 7.69
CA THR A 142 25.66 -3.05 8.76
C THR A 142 25.70 -1.57 8.37
N ARG A 143 25.80 -1.30 7.08
CA ARG A 143 25.93 0.04 6.51
C ARG A 143 25.01 0.15 5.31
N SER A 144 24.18 1.19 5.30
CA SER A 144 23.24 1.46 4.22
C SER A 144 23.70 2.66 3.39
N GLU A 145 23.21 2.72 2.15
CA GLU A 145 23.54 3.77 1.20
C GLU A 145 22.28 4.57 0.86
N LEU A 146 22.39 5.90 0.92
CA LEU A 146 21.36 6.83 0.52
C LEU A 146 21.91 7.75 -0.56
N TYR A 147 21.22 7.87 -1.68
CA TYR A 147 21.61 8.73 -2.78
C TYR A 147 20.54 9.77 -3.01
N ILE A 148 20.85 11.02 -2.68
CA ILE A 148 19.90 12.14 -2.78
C ILE A 148 20.09 12.80 -4.13
N GLN A 149 19.04 12.82 -4.96
CA GLN A 149 19.07 13.46 -6.25
C GLN A 149 19.20 14.98 -6.08
N GLN A 150 19.96 15.61 -6.96
CA GLN A 150 20.14 17.07 -6.99
C GLN A 150 19.42 17.62 -8.22
N GLU A 151 19.09 18.91 -8.23
CA GLU A 151 18.40 19.58 -9.35
C GLU A 151 19.12 19.45 -10.70
N ASN A 152 20.44 19.21 -10.69
CA ASN A 152 21.23 18.97 -11.90
C ASN A 152 21.17 17.50 -12.39
N GLY A 153 20.41 16.64 -11.72
CA GLY A 153 20.26 15.21 -12.00
C GLY A 153 21.44 14.32 -11.55
N GLN A 154 22.41 14.87 -10.82
CA GLN A 154 23.43 14.08 -10.12
C GLN A 154 22.91 13.59 -8.76
N PHE A 155 23.56 12.58 -8.20
CA PHE A 155 23.21 12.04 -6.89
C PHE A 155 24.32 12.31 -5.87
N LYS A 156 23.95 12.89 -4.73
CA LYS A 156 24.83 13.02 -3.57
C LYS A 156 24.68 11.78 -2.70
N GLN A 157 25.78 11.04 -2.55
CA GLN A 157 25.81 9.81 -1.74
C GLN A 157 26.03 10.13 -0.26
N HIS A 158 25.29 9.44 0.59
CA HIS A 158 25.43 9.41 2.04
C HIS A 158 25.45 7.96 2.51
N PHE A 159 26.27 7.67 3.51
CA PHE A 159 26.32 6.35 4.12
C PHE A 159 26.04 6.48 5.60
N PHE A 160 25.34 5.49 6.16
CA PHE A 160 25.09 5.43 7.59
C PHE A 160 25.06 4.00 8.10
N ASP A 161 25.39 3.86 9.38
CA ASP A 161 25.38 2.58 10.08
C ASP A 161 23.96 2.24 10.53
N TYR A 162 23.48 1.08 10.07
CA TYR A 162 22.23 0.50 10.50
C TYR A 162 22.33 -1.02 10.40
N ASN A 163 22.33 -1.69 11.54
CA ASN A 163 22.33 -3.14 11.59
C ASN A 163 20.94 -3.67 11.23
N LEU A 164 20.82 -4.29 10.05
CA LEU A 164 19.56 -4.88 9.63
C LEU A 164 19.13 -5.96 10.64
N PRO A 165 17.87 -5.95 11.10
CA PRO A 165 17.36 -6.95 12.02
C PRO A 165 17.23 -8.29 11.29
N LEU A 166 18.21 -9.18 11.46
CA LEU A 166 18.22 -10.54 10.92
C LEU A 166 17.57 -11.52 11.90
N ARG A 167 16.96 -12.58 11.35
CA ARG A 167 16.45 -13.73 12.08
C ARG A 167 17.13 -14.97 11.53
N SER A 168 17.59 -15.84 12.43
CA SER A 168 18.06 -17.17 12.05
C SER A 168 16.97 -18.20 12.35
N HIS A 169 16.72 -19.08 11.40
CA HIS A 169 15.99 -20.32 11.61
C HIS A 169 16.91 -21.49 11.27
N THR A 170 16.91 -22.52 12.11
CA THR A 170 17.64 -23.76 11.84
C THR A 170 16.60 -24.84 11.64
N TYR A 171 16.59 -25.44 10.45
CA TYR A 171 15.73 -26.57 10.17
C TYR A 171 16.33 -27.81 10.84
N SER A 172 15.60 -28.42 11.77
CA SER A 172 16.07 -29.58 12.53
C SER A 172 16.31 -30.82 11.66
N GLU A 173 15.74 -30.85 10.45
CA GLU A 173 15.82 -31.99 9.54
C GLU A 173 16.91 -31.85 8.46
N SER A 174 17.31 -30.63 8.07
CA SER A 174 18.31 -30.41 7.02
C SER A 174 19.67 -29.89 7.53
N GLU A 175 19.79 -29.55 8.83
CA GLU A 175 20.92 -28.79 9.39
C GLU A 175 21.22 -27.46 8.67
N GLU A 176 20.32 -27.00 7.80
CA GLU A 176 20.48 -25.75 7.07
C GLU A 176 20.13 -24.56 7.98
N LEU A 177 21.04 -23.58 7.99
CA LEU A 177 20.81 -22.29 8.60
C LEU A 177 20.17 -21.36 7.56
N GLU A 178 18.90 -21.05 7.75
CA GLU A 178 18.23 -19.99 7.01
C GLU A 178 18.39 -18.67 7.78
N ILE A 179 18.91 -17.64 7.10
CA ILE A 179 18.91 -16.27 7.62
C ILE A 179 17.86 -15.50 6.83
N SER A 180 16.79 -15.13 7.51
CA SER A 180 15.72 -14.31 6.94
C SER A 180 15.63 -12.97 7.63
N THR A 181 15.16 -11.97 6.90
CA THR A 181 14.83 -10.67 7.47
C THR A 181 13.48 -10.23 6.94
N ASN A 182 12.74 -9.52 7.77
CA ASN A 182 11.44 -8.97 7.42
C ASN A 182 11.53 -7.48 7.71
N PHE A 183 12.22 -6.78 6.82
CA PHE A 183 12.35 -5.33 6.85
C PHE A 183 11.46 -4.76 5.75
N THR A 184 10.72 -3.70 6.09
CA THR A 184 10.12 -2.82 5.09
C THR A 184 11.29 -2.05 4.49
N SER A 185 11.49 -2.15 3.17
CA SER A 185 12.73 -1.68 2.56
C SER A 185 12.87 -0.16 2.51
N LEU A 186 11.79 0.59 2.73
CA LEU A 186 11.85 2.05 2.84
C LEU A 186 11.58 2.52 4.27
N PRO A 187 12.37 3.48 4.79
CA PRO A 187 12.00 4.21 5.99
C PRO A 187 10.82 5.16 5.73
N ILE A 188 10.16 5.57 6.80
CA ILE A 188 9.20 6.67 6.78
C ILE A 188 9.99 7.99 6.81
N VAL A 189 9.68 8.91 5.91
CA VAL A 189 10.30 10.25 5.87
C VAL A 189 9.46 11.21 6.71
N HIS A 190 9.95 11.59 7.89
CA HIS A 190 9.22 12.45 8.82
C HIS A 190 10.17 13.25 9.72
N ASP A 191 9.78 14.46 10.11
CA ASP A 191 10.49 15.25 11.12
C ASP A 191 10.16 14.69 12.53
N PHE A 192 10.93 13.70 12.97
CA PHE A 192 10.61 12.92 14.16
C PHE A 192 10.96 13.66 15.46
N ASN A 193 11.95 14.56 15.40
CA ASN A 193 12.37 15.36 16.55
C ASN A 193 11.77 16.78 16.57
N ALA A 194 10.98 17.15 15.56
CA ALA A 194 10.37 18.46 15.37
C ALA A 194 11.38 19.61 15.23
N ASP A 195 12.49 19.39 14.53
CA ASP A 195 13.53 20.40 14.26
C ASP A 195 13.39 21.10 12.90
N GLY A 196 12.37 20.73 12.12
CA GLY A 196 12.09 21.25 10.79
C GLY A 196 12.86 20.55 9.66
N ILE A 197 13.61 19.48 9.96
CA ILE A 197 14.36 18.69 8.98
C ILE A 197 13.76 17.28 8.94
N ASN A 198 13.58 16.72 7.73
CA ASN A 198 13.08 15.35 7.62
C ASN A 198 14.14 14.35 8.13
N ASP A 199 13.68 13.39 8.94
CA ASP A 199 14.43 12.22 9.38
C ASP A 199 13.98 10.97 8.60
N LEU A 200 14.76 9.89 8.73
CA LEU A 200 14.35 8.56 8.25
C LEU A 200 14.02 7.65 9.42
N VAL A 201 12.75 7.28 9.55
CA VAL A 201 12.23 6.46 10.64
C VAL A 201 12.06 5.01 10.17
N PHE A 202 12.85 4.12 10.74
CA PHE A 202 12.83 2.69 10.46
C PHE A 202 11.95 1.98 11.49
N ARG A 203 11.00 1.19 11.01
CA ARG A 203 10.13 0.36 11.84
C ARG A 203 10.39 -1.12 11.60
N THR A 204 10.65 -1.85 12.66
CA THR A 204 10.64 -3.32 12.67
C THR A 204 9.52 -3.78 13.58
N ARG A 205 9.17 -5.07 13.57
CA ARG A 205 8.12 -5.61 14.46
C ARG A 205 8.32 -5.32 15.95
N LYS A 206 9.52 -4.98 16.40
CA LYS A 206 9.84 -4.81 17.82
C LYS A 206 10.63 -3.53 18.15
N GLN A 207 11.01 -2.74 17.15
CA GLN A 207 11.91 -1.61 17.33
C GLN A 207 11.54 -0.48 16.37
N VAL A 208 11.78 0.74 16.81
CA VAL A 208 11.79 1.94 15.99
C VAL A 208 13.18 2.54 16.10
N ALA A 209 13.78 2.92 14.96
CA ALA A 209 15.08 3.55 14.90
C ALA A 209 15.00 4.77 13.98
N VAL A 210 15.81 5.79 14.22
CA VAL A 210 15.74 7.06 13.47
C VAL A 210 17.11 7.47 13.01
N LEU A 211 17.26 7.75 11.72
CA LEU A 211 18.41 8.46 11.19
C LEU A 211 18.05 9.94 11.12
N TYR A 212 18.61 10.74 12.04
CA TYR A 212 18.30 12.16 12.09
C TYR A 212 18.86 12.92 10.89
N GLY A 213 18.04 13.78 10.32
CA GLY A 213 18.44 14.78 9.34
C GLY A 213 19.31 15.86 9.97
N ALA A 214 20.08 16.54 9.13
CA ALA A 214 20.87 17.70 9.50
C ALA A 214 20.98 18.64 8.30
N LYS A 215 21.34 19.91 8.53
CA LYS A 215 21.45 20.93 7.47
C LYS A 215 22.24 20.50 6.23
N ASN A 216 23.21 19.60 6.39
CA ASN A 216 24.11 19.16 5.32
C ASN A 216 23.93 17.69 4.90
N GLY A 217 22.86 17.01 5.32
CA GLY A 217 22.59 15.60 5.01
C GLY A 217 21.92 14.87 6.17
N PHE A 218 22.43 13.70 6.53
CA PHE A 218 21.91 12.89 7.62
C PHE A 218 23.03 12.53 8.61
N ALA A 219 22.66 12.07 9.80
CA ALA A 219 23.57 11.48 10.76
C ALA A 219 24.29 10.24 10.17
N ASN A 220 25.37 9.80 10.82
CA ASN A 220 26.16 8.65 10.36
C ASN A 220 25.68 7.31 10.93
N ALA A 221 24.72 7.31 11.85
CA ALA A 221 24.16 6.11 12.46
C ALA A 221 22.72 6.38 12.93
N VAL A 222 21.93 5.32 13.04
CA VAL A 222 20.57 5.40 13.59
C VAL A 222 20.57 5.42 15.13
N ASP A 223 19.64 6.16 15.71
CA ASP A 223 19.33 6.13 17.13
C ASP A 223 18.11 5.23 17.40
N LEU A 224 18.21 4.35 18.40
CA LEU A 224 17.09 3.51 18.81
C LEU A 224 16.11 4.32 19.67
N VAL A 225 14.84 4.30 19.29
CA VAL A 225 13.76 4.97 20.02
C VAL A 225 13.30 4.08 21.17
N HIS A 226 13.15 4.69 22.35
CA HIS A 226 12.55 4.00 23.51
C HIS A 226 11.07 3.75 23.27
N LEU A 227 10.64 2.49 23.36
CA LEU A 227 9.24 2.12 23.19
C LEU A 227 8.51 2.12 24.54
N PRO A 228 7.23 2.55 24.57
CA PRO A 228 6.48 2.80 25.82
C PRO A 228 6.00 1.52 26.53
N THR A 229 6.25 0.34 25.95
CA THR A 229 5.82 -0.96 26.49
C THR A 229 6.72 -2.09 26.00
N ASP A 230 6.53 -3.30 26.52
CA ASP A 230 7.27 -4.49 26.11
C ASP A 230 6.78 -5.01 24.74
N PHE A 231 7.75 -5.42 23.89
CA PHE A 231 7.52 -6.00 22.56
C PHE A 231 8.02 -7.44 22.46
N GLY A 232 7.47 -8.19 21.52
CA GLY A 232 7.78 -9.61 21.35
C GLY A 232 6.87 -10.50 22.19
N LYS A 233 7.40 -11.63 22.67
CA LYS A 233 6.63 -12.60 23.45
C LYS A 233 6.35 -12.01 24.84
N LEU A 234 5.07 -11.93 25.19
CA LEU A 234 4.59 -11.46 26.49
C LEU A 234 4.17 -12.64 27.37
N LYS A 235 3.93 -12.38 28.66
CA LYS A 235 3.28 -13.34 29.56
C LYS A 235 1.89 -13.73 29.02
N GLY A 236 1.44 -14.95 29.32
CA GLY A 236 0.12 -15.44 28.90
C GLY A 236 0.02 -15.84 27.42
N LYS A 237 1.12 -16.31 26.82
CA LYS A 237 1.18 -16.75 25.41
C LYS A 237 0.64 -15.68 24.44
N LYS A 238 1.00 -14.41 24.63
CA LYS A 238 0.69 -13.32 23.69
C LYS A 238 1.96 -12.83 23.00
N VAL A 239 1.81 -12.21 21.84
CA VAL A 239 2.88 -11.49 21.14
C VAL A 239 2.41 -10.07 20.84
N ARG A 240 3.25 -9.09 21.18
CA ARG A 240 3.05 -7.69 20.79
C ARG A 240 4.07 -7.27 19.75
N THR A 241 3.61 -6.59 18.71
CA THR A 241 4.46 -6.03 17.66
C THR A 241 4.05 -4.59 17.36
N THR A 242 4.96 -3.81 16.79
CA THR A 242 4.57 -2.56 16.11
C THR A 242 3.62 -2.91 14.96
N GLN A 243 2.55 -2.14 14.80
CA GLN A 243 1.66 -2.26 13.66
C GLN A 243 1.98 -1.16 12.64
N GLU A 244 1.97 0.09 13.08
CA GLU A 244 2.00 1.27 12.23
C GLU A 244 2.62 2.47 12.96
N LEU A 245 3.19 3.40 12.17
CA LEU A 245 3.64 4.71 12.62
C LEU A 245 2.97 5.75 11.72
N VAL A 246 2.13 6.60 12.30
CA VAL A 246 1.34 7.59 11.57
C VAL A 246 1.03 8.75 12.51
N ASP A 247 1.11 10.00 12.02
CA ASP A 247 0.63 11.18 12.73
C ASP A 247 -0.90 11.23 12.62
N ILE A 248 -1.58 10.54 13.54
CA ILE A 248 -3.02 10.30 13.46
C ILE A 248 -3.80 11.57 13.75
N ASN A 249 -3.32 12.38 14.70
CA ASN A 249 -4.00 13.56 15.21
C ASN A 249 -3.51 14.86 14.55
N GLN A 250 -2.56 14.77 13.61
CA GLN A 250 -1.95 15.89 12.89
C GLN A 250 -1.29 16.90 13.82
N ASP A 251 -0.66 16.42 14.90
CA ASP A 251 0.10 17.27 15.81
C ASP A 251 1.57 17.44 15.38
N GLY A 252 1.98 16.80 14.29
CA GLY A 252 3.33 16.83 13.74
C GLY A 252 4.23 15.71 14.27
N HIS A 253 3.74 14.84 15.15
CA HIS A 253 4.51 13.72 15.69
C HIS A 253 3.97 12.37 15.19
N LEU A 254 4.86 11.44 14.83
CA LEU A 254 4.41 10.07 14.54
C LEU A 254 3.90 9.41 15.81
N ASP A 255 2.68 8.90 15.76
CA ASP A 255 2.11 8.03 16.79
C ASP A 255 2.44 6.57 16.50
N LEU A 256 2.46 5.74 17.55
CA LEU A 256 2.70 4.32 17.46
C LEU A 256 1.42 3.52 17.72
N ILE A 257 0.99 2.79 16.70
CA ILE A 257 -0.03 1.74 16.85
C ILE A 257 0.69 0.41 17.07
N THR A 258 0.31 -0.31 18.13
CA THR A 258 0.77 -1.66 18.41
C THR A 258 -0.33 -2.68 18.19
N ARG A 259 0.06 -3.92 17.87
CA ARG A 259 -0.83 -5.07 17.72
C ARG A 259 -0.43 -6.15 18.71
N THR A 260 -1.38 -6.59 19.53
CA THR A 260 -1.22 -7.69 20.47
C THR A 260 -2.17 -8.83 20.11
N ARG A 261 -1.64 -10.04 19.94
CA ARG A 261 -2.44 -11.24 19.63
C ARG A 261 -2.00 -12.44 20.46
N PRO A 262 -2.90 -13.38 20.78
CA PRO A 262 -2.50 -14.64 21.39
C PRO A 262 -1.69 -15.48 20.39
N ILE A 263 -0.85 -16.37 20.93
CA ILE A 263 -0.11 -17.39 20.19
C ILE A 263 -1.00 -18.63 20.20
N THR A 264 -1.76 -18.79 19.12
CA THR A 264 -2.73 -19.88 18.89
C THR A 264 -2.40 -20.59 17.58
N GLU A 265 -2.85 -21.84 17.47
CA GLU A 265 -2.65 -22.70 16.30
C GLU A 265 -4.01 -23.16 15.73
N GLY A 266 -4.01 -23.53 14.46
CA GLY A 266 -5.19 -24.04 13.76
C GLY A 266 -6.40 -23.10 13.81
N ILE A 267 -7.59 -23.68 13.97
CA ILE A 267 -8.88 -22.98 13.93
C ILE A 267 -9.00 -21.93 15.05
N SER A 268 -8.38 -22.15 16.23
CA SER A 268 -8.40 -21.16 17.32
C SER A 268 -7.74 -19.83 16.94
N ALA A 269 -6.94 -19.78 15.87
CA ALA A 269 -6.40 -18.52 15.34
C ALA A 269 -7.45 -17.69 14.59
N LEU A 270 -8.57 -18.27 14.14
CA LEU A 270 -9.65 -17.57 13.43
C LEU A 270 -10.57 -16.80 14.39
N GLU A 271 -10.68 -17.26 15.64
CA GLU A 271 -11.47 -16.60 16.70
C GLU A 271 -10.60 -15.74 17.63
N ALA A 272 -9.29 -15.69 17.37
CA ALA A 272 -8.33 -15.03 18.25
C ALA A 272 -8.56 -13.51 18.29
N LYS A 273 -8.90 -12.98 19.47
CA LYS A 273 -8.99 -11.52 19.67
C LYS A 273 -7.64 -10.84 19.45
N VAL A 274 -7.60 -9.87 18.56
CA VAL A 274 -6.45 -9.02 18.27
C VAL A 274 -6.69 -7.63 18.86
N GLU A 275 -5.83 -7.21 19.78
CA GLU A 275 -5.93 -5.94 20.51
C GLU A 275 -4.98 -4.91 19.91
N TYR A 276 -5.42 -3.66 19.79
CA TYR A 276 -4.62 -2.55 19.30
C TYR A 276 -4.52 -1.44 20.34
N ASP A 277 -3.30 -0.93 20.53
CA ASP A 277 -3.01 0.18 21.44
C ASP A 277 -2.32 1.29 20.66
N LEU A 278 -2.82 2.51 20.79
CA LEU A 278 -2.24 3.74 20.27
C LEU A 278 -1.45 4.44 21.37
N TYR A 279 -0.22 4.84 21.06
CA TYR A 279 0.62 5.69 21.88
C TYR A 279 0.91 6.94 21.07
N LEU A 280 0.50 8.11 21.57
CA LEU A 280 0.73 9.36 20.84
C LEU A 280 2.21 9.73 20.81
N GLY A 281 2.60 10.35 19.70
CA GLY A 281 3.92 10.86 19.45
C GLY A 281 4.29 11.99 20.41
N GLN A 282 5.59 12.13 20.62
CA GLN A 282 6.20 13.28 21.25
C GLN A 282 7.60 13.46 20.63
N PRO A 283 8.25 14.61 20.79
CA PRO A 283 9.61 14.79 20.31
C PRO A 283 10.51 13.64 20.79
N LYS A 284 11.05 12.87 19.83
CA LYS A 284 11.95 11.74 20.07
C LYS A 284 11.33 10.52 20.80
N GLY A 285 10.02 10.27 20.68
CA GLY A 285 9.44 9.03 21.17
C GLY A 285 7.92 9.02 21.24
N PHE A 286 7.39 8.26 22.20
CA PHE A 286 5.96 8.08 22.40
C PHE A 286 5.62 8.24 23.88
N ASN A 287 4.44 8.75 24.17
CA ASN A 287 3.94 8.82 25.54
C ASN A 287 3.60 7.41 26.09
N SER A 288 3.50 7.28 27.41
CA SER A 288 3.30 5.97 28.07
C SER A 288 1.82 5.57 28.20
N GLY A 289 0.89 6.50 27.94
CA GLY A 289 -0.55 6.28 28.10
C GLY A 289 -1.17 5.64 26.86
N ALA A 290 -1.36 4.32 26.89
CA ALA A 290 -2.02 3.60 25.80
C ALA A 290 -3.51 3.97 25.67
N ILE A 291 -3.90 4.41 24.48
CA ILE A 291 -5.31 4.58 24.08
C ILE A 291 -5.75 3.28 23.41
N LYS A 292 -6.80 2.65 23.96
CA LYS A 292 -7.35 1.40 23.44
C LYS A 292 -8.13 1.67 22.17
N LEU A 293 -7.74 1.04 21.07
CA LEU A 293 -8.47 1.07 19.82
C LEU A 293 -9.43 -0.13 19.71
N PRO A 294 -10.43 -0.08 18.79
CA PRO A 294 -11.27 -1.22 18.48
C PRO A 294 -10.45 -2.48 18.18
N HIS A 295 -10.93 -3.63 18.65
CA HIS A 295 -10.26 -4.91 18.42
C HIS A 295 -10.81 -5.57 17.16
N THR A 296 -10.06 -6.54 16.63
CA THR A 296 -10.51 -7.39 15.52
C THR A 296 -10.44 -8.86 15.92
N LEU A 297 -11.05 -9.73 15.12
CA LEU A 297 -11.05 -11.17 15.31
C LEU A 297 -10.20 -11.89 14.26
N GLY A 298 -9.44 -12.87 14.73
CA GLY A 298 -8.60 -13.77 13.96
C GLY A 298 -7.75 -13.11 12.89
N VAL A 299 -8.17 -13.30 11.65
CA VAL A 299 -7.49 -12.86 10.42
C VAL A 299 -7.91 -11.47 9.95
N GLY A 300 -8.88 -10.86 10.65
CA GLY A 300 -9.26 -9.47 10.49
C GLY A 300 -8.12 -8.49 10.76
N GLY A 301 -8.36 -7.23 10.40
CA GLY A 301 -7.36 -6.17 10.40
C GLY A 301 -7.92 -4.81 10.77
N MET A 302 -7.04 -3.92 11.21
CA MET A 302 -7.35 -2.53 11.51
C MET A 302 -6.40 -1.63 10.71
N ARG A 303 -6.92 -0.52 10.20
CA ARG A 303 -6.20 0.51 9.43
C ARG A 303 -6.63 1.91 9.84
N VAL A 304 -5.75 2.88 9.61
CA VAL A 304 -6.02 4.31 9.75
C VAL A 304 -5.34 5.04 8.59
N GLU A 305 -5.99 5.07 7.43
CA GLU A 305 -5.35 5.48 6.18
C GLU A 305 -6.14 6.53 5.38
N TYR A 306 -7.46 6.65 5.60
CA TYR A 306 -8.35 7.43 4.72
C TYR A 306 -9.24 8.39 5.51
N ASP A 307 -9.44 9.58 4.94
CA ASP A 307 -10.42 10.58 5.40
C ASP A 307 -11.70 10.43 4.57
N PHE A 308 -12.71 9.77 5.13
CA PHE A 308 -13.97 9.48 4.43
C PHE A 308 -14.98 10.63 4.53
N ASP A 309 -14.72 11.64 5.34
CA ASP A 309 -15.70 12.67 5.65
C ASP A 309 -15.22 14.10 5.35
N GLY A 310 -13.94 14.23 5.01
CA GLY A 310 -13.28 15.41 4.48
C GLY A 310 -12.89 16.40 5.57
N ASP A 311 -12.82 15.98 6.84
CA ASP A 311 -12.46 16.85 7.96
C ASP A 311 -10.94 16.98 8.16
N GLY A 312 -10.16 16.32 7.30
CA GLY A 312 -8.73 16.31 7.29
C GLY A 312 -8.15 15.15 8.09
N LEU A 313 -8.86 14.62 9.08
CA LEU A 313 -8.37 13.59 9.99
C LEU A 313 -8.54 12.16 9.41
N LEU A 314 -7.67 11.23 9.81
CA LEU A 314 -7.72 9.86 9.30
C LEU A 314 -8.70 9.01 10.11
N ASP A 315 -9.67 8.41 9.43
CA ASP A 315 -10.63 7.53 10.08
C ASP A 315 -10.06 6.14 10.34
N LEU A 316 -10.59 5.45 11.36
CA LEU A 316 -10.20 4.08 11.68
C LEU A 316 -11.17 3.09 11.05
N GLN A 317 -10.63 2.09 10.36
CA GLN A 317 -11.40 0.97 9.82
C GLN A 317 -11.01 -0.32 10.53
N THR A 318 -12.00 -1.10 10.96
CA THR A 318 -11.80 -2.50 11.34
C THR A 318 -12.48 -3.41 10.33
N MET A 319 -11.88 -4.57 10.12
CA MET A 319 -12.37 -5.62 9.25
C MET A 319 -12.34 -6.93 10.02
N ASP A 320 -13.49 -7.53 10.22
CA ASP A 320 -13.63 -8.87 10.78
C ASP A 320 -14.13 -9.80 9.67
N VAL A 321 -13.41 -10.90 9.46
CA VAL A 321 -13.74 -11.88 8.43
C VAL A 321 -14.33 -13.10 9.12
N ASP A 322 -15.55 -13.47 8.76
CA ASP A 322 -16.17 -14.69 9.28
C ASP A 322 -15.72 -15.90 8.45
N ILE A 323 -14.93 -16.78 9.06
CA ILE A 323 -14.46 -18.02 8.44
C ILE A 323 -15.02 -19.22 9.19
N GLY A 324 -16.15 -19.73 8.70
CA GLY A 324 -16.74 -20.97 9.16
C GLY A 324 -16.03 -22.22 8.63
N LEU A 325 -16.32 -23.37 9.24
CA LEU A 325 -15.80 -24.68 8.80
C LEU A 325 -16.20 -25.02 7.35
N THR A 326 -17.39 -24.59 6.93
CA THR A 326 -17.88 -24.76 5.55
C THR A 326 -17.04 -23.97 4.56
N THR A 327 -16.66 -22.74 4.90
CA THR A 327 -15.75 -21.92 4.12
C THR A 327 -14.38 -22.58 3.99
N ILE A 328 -13.83 -23.10 5.09
CA ILE A 328 -12.54 -23.83 5.07
C ILE A 328 -12.62 -25.05 4.14
N ALA A 329 -13.71 -25.82 4.21
CA ALA A 329 -13.93 -26.94 3.32
C ALA A 329 -14.08 -26.51 1.86
N ALA A 330 -14.81 -25.43 1.59
CA ALA A 330 -14.98 -24.87 0.25
C ALA A 330 -13.64 -24.43 -0.34
N ILE A 331 -12.81 -23.73 0.44
CA ILE A 331 -11.44 -23.36 0.06
C ILE A 331 -10.60 -24.61 -0.28
N ALA A 332 -10.63 -25.63 0.57
CA ALA A 332 -9.85 -26.85 0.37
C ALA A 332 -10.28 -27.64 -0.88
N LEU A 333 -11.57 -27.67 -1.19
CA LEU A 333 -12.13 -28.37 -2.36
C LEU A 333 -12.10 -27.53 -3.65
N GLY A 334 -12.16 -26.19 -3.51
CA GLY A 334 -12.29 -25.21 -4.58
C GLY A 334 -10.97 -24.67 -5.12
N GLY A 335 -9.84 -25.29 -4.78
CA GLY A 335 -8.53 -24.87 -5.27
C GLY A 335 -7.97 -23.63 -4.57
N GLY A 336 -8.32 -23.40 -3.30
CA GLY A 336 -7.72 -22.39 -2.44
C GLY A 336 -8.48 -21.06 -2.34
N LYS A 337 -9.66 -20.95 -2.96
CA LYS A 337 -10.48 -19.73 -2.99
C LYS A 337 -11.89 -19.96 -2.44
N ALA A 338 -12.46 -18.95 -1.79
CA ALA A 338 -13.87 -18.90 -1.45
C ALA A 338 -14.34 -17.47 -1.19
N ASP A 339 -15.62 -17.22 -1.40
CA ASP A 339 -16.29 -16.01 -0.94
C ASP A 339 -16.56 -16.09 0.57
N VAL A 340 -16.32 -14.98 1.27
CA VAL A 340 -16.53 -14.84 2.71
C VAL A 340 -17.24 -13.55 3.06
N ASP A 341 -18.09 -13.61 4.07
CA ASP A 341 -18.71 -12.43 4.66
C ASP A 341 -17.69 -11.67 5.51
N VAL A 342 -17.58 -10.38 5.23
CA VAL A 342 -16.67 -9.46 5.90
C VAL A 342 -17.46 -8.31 6.49
N GLU A 343 -17.35 -8.17 7.80
CA GLU A 343 -17.92 -7.05 8.53
C GLU A 343 -16.88 -5.94 8.65
N MET A 344 -17.12 -4.84 7.94
CA MET A 344 -16.30 -3.64 8.02
C MET A 344 -16.97 -2.59 8.88
N ARG A 345 -16.24 -2.06 9.86
CA ARG A 345 -16.72 -1.01 10.76
C ARG A 345 -15.81 0.21 10.67
N PHE A 346 -16.40 1.39 10.61
CA PHE A 346 -15.70 2.65 10.38
C PHE A 346 -15.94 3.58 11.57
N PHE A 347 -14.86 4.11 12.14
CA PHE A 347 -14.88 4.92 13.35
C PHE A 347 -14.32 6.30 13.04
N ARG A 348 -15.17 7.32 13.19
CA ARG A 348 -14.78 8.70 12.95
C ARG A 348 -13.74 9.17 13.94
N GLN A 349 -12.72 9.88 13.45
CA GLN A 349 -11.77 10.54 14.33
C GLN A 349 -12.34 11.80 14.99
N LYS A 350 -11.98 12.03 16.26
CA LYS A 350 -12.34 13.22 17.05
C LYS A 350 -11.08 13.87 17.64
N PRO A 351 -10.93 15.21 17.60
CA PRO A 351 -9.73 15.95 18.05
C PRO A 351 -9.20 15.71 19.49
N HIS A 352 -9.87 14.92 20.34
CA HIS A 352 -9.44 14.67 21.74
C HIS A 352 -9.60 13.23 22.22
N THR A 353 -10.77 12.62 22.01
CA THR A 353 -11.00 11.21 22.39
C THR A 353 -10.48 10.24 21.34
N LEU A 354 -10.03 10.77 20.19
CA LEU A 354 -9.59 10.07 18.99
C LEU A 354 -10.69 9.25 18.35
N PHE A 355 -11.20 8.19 18.98
CA PHE A 355 -12.26 7.35 18.39
C PHE A 355 -13.36 7.03 19.41
N ASP A 356 -14.59 6.92 18.93
CA ASP A 356 -15.70 6.37 19.72
C ASP A 356 -15.55 4.84 19.89
N LYS A 357 -16.23 4.28 20.89
CA LYS A 357 -16.29 2.83 21.09
C LYS A 357 -17.18 2.12 20.07
N SER A 358 -18.14 2.83 19.51
CA SER A 358 -19.07 2.33 18.48
C SER A 358 -18.72 2.94 17.13
N PRO A 359 -18.85 2.18 16.04
CA PRO A 359 -18.60 2.70 14.71
C PRO A 359 -19.66 3.73 14.28
N SER A 360 -19.26 4.63 13.40
CA SER A 360 -20.11 5.60 12.73
C SER A 360 -20.96 4.96 11.62
N THR A 361 -20.40 3.92 10.97
CA THR A 361 -21.11 3.09 9.99
C THR A 361 -20.48 1.70 9.94
N GLU A 362 -21.29 0.73 9.53
CA GLU A 362 -20.89 -0.65 9.27
C GLU A 362 -21.28 -1.04 7.85
N LYS A 363 -20.50 -1.92 7.22
CA LYS A 363 -20.75 -2.51 5.91
C LYS A 363 -20.48 -4.00 5.99
N GLU A 364 -21.47 -4.79 5.60
CA GLU A 364 -21.33 -6.21 5.38
C GLU A 364 -21.12 -6.44 3.88
N VAL A 365 -20.00 -7.05 3.52
CA VAL A 365 -19.61 -7.27 2.14
C VAL A 365 -19.09 -8.69 1.95
N GLU A 366 -19.47 -9.31 0.85
CA GLU A 366 -18.96 -10.62 0.45
C GLU A 366 -17.69 -10.41 -0.39
N LEU A 367 -16.57 -11.00 0.03
CA LEU A 367 -15.27 -10.87 -0.62
C LEU A 367 -14.66 -12.24 -0.92
N GLU A 368 -14.12 -12.42 -2.13
CA GLU A 368 -13.32 -13.60 -2.47
C GLU A 368 -11.96 -13.54 -1.75
N ILE A 369 -11.65 -14.56 -0.95
CA ILE A 369 -10.33 -14.75 -0.33
C ILE A 369 -9.57 -15.90 -0.99
N ASP A 370 -8.24 -15.78 -1.02
CA ASP A 370 -7.30 -16.80 -1.52
C ASP A 370 -6.26 -17.14 -0.44
N MET A 371 -6.17 -18.41 -0.06
CA MET A 371 -5.27 -18.90 1.00
C MET A 371 -3.79 -18.83 0.66
N THR A 372 -3.43 -18.68 -0.61
CA THR A 372 -2.03 -18.52 -1.03
C THR A 372 -1.49 -17.12 -0.73
N ARG A 373 -2.37 -16.17 -0.39
CA ARG A 373 -2.05 -14.74 -0.27
C ARG A 373 -2.32 -14.23 1.15
N SER A 374 -1.58 -13.19 1.55
CA SER A 374 -1.82 -12.54 2.84
C SER A 374 -3.21 -11.92 2.88
N MET A 375 -4.02 -12.29 3.87
CA MET A 375 -5.35 -11.70 4.13
C MET A 375 -5.33 -10.18 4.40
N ARG A 376 -4.14 -9.57 4.48
CA ARG A 376 -3.94 -8.12 4.50
C ARG A 376 -4.27 -7.42 3.17
N GLY A 377 -4.59 -8.15 2.11
CA GLY A 377 -4.85 -7.60 0.77
C GLY A 377 -6.30 -7.63 0.30
N LEU A 378 -7.29 -7.69 1.22
CA LEU A 378 -8.71 -7.71 0.85
C LEU A 378 -9.04 -6.48 -0.03
N PRO A 379 -9.47 -6.68 -1.30
CA PRO A 379 -9.48 -5.64 -2.32
C PRO A 379 -10.77 -4.83 -2.23
N PHE A 380 -10.80 -3.87 -1.32
CA PHE A 380 -11.61 -2.67 -1.55
C PHE A 380 -10.73 -1.61 -2.21
N TYR A 381 -11.37 -0.77 -3.01
CA TYR A 381 -10.71 0.34 -3.68
C TYR A 381 -11.20 1.64 -3.05
N THR A 382 -10.35 2.63 -2.94
CA THR A 382 -10.72 3.91 -2.36
C THR A 382 -10.08 5.08 -3.09
N GLY A 383 -10.76 6.22 -3.04
CA GLY A 383 -10.39 7.46 -3.69
C GLY A 383 -11.62 8.33 -3.92
N ASP A 384 -11.43 9.60 -4.25
CA ASP A 384 -12.52 10.52 -4.56
C ASP A 384 -13.07 10.24 -5.97
N LEU A 385 -14.26 9.64 -6.09
CA LEU A 385 -14.88 9.30 -7.38
C LEU A 385 -15.87 10.37 -7.84
N ASN A 386 -16.26 11.30 -6.97
CA ASN A 386 -17.34 12.27 -7.25
C ASN A 386 -16.87 13.74 -7.22
N GLY A 387 -15.61 13.99 -6.86
CA GLY A 387 -14.97 15.29 -6.81
C GLY A 387 -15.31 16.11 -5.57
N ASP A 388 -15.76 15.48 -4.48
CA ASP A 388 -16.13 16.17 -3.23
C ASP A 388 -15.02 16.19 -2.17
N ASN A 389 -13.80 15.77 -2.54
CA ASN A 389 -12.60 15.64 -1.71
C ASN A 389 -12.77 14.71 -0.50
N LYS A 390 -13.70 13.74 -0.55
CA LYS A 390 -13.79 12.66 0.44
C LYS A 390 -13.35 11.36 -0.21
N HIS A 391 -12.79 10.47 0.61
CA HIS A 391 -12.58 9.12 0.15
C HIS A 391 -13.94 8.42 -0.04
N ASP A 392 -14.13 7.80 -1.20
CA ASP A 392 -15.18 6.83 -1.43
C ASP A 392 -14.63 5.42 -1.25
N ILE A 393 -15.50 4.43 -1.08
CA ILE A 393 -15.10 3.02 -1.06
C ILE A 393 -15.85 2.21 -2.12
N VAL A 394 -15.13 1.33 -2.80
CA VAL A 394 -15.66 0.46 -3.83
C VAL A 394 -15.41 -0.98 -3.46
N PHE A 395 -16.47 -1.78 -3.56
CA PHE A 395 -16.43 -3.23 -3.35
C PHE A 395 -16.77 -3.97 -4.63
N LYS A 396 -16.01 -5.03 -4.93
CA LYS A 396 -16.38 -6.05 -5.91
C LYS A 396 -17.42 -6.97 -5.27
N SER A 397 -18.70 -6.68 -5.51
CA SER A 397 -19.81 -7.47 -4.95
C SER A 397 -20.07 -8.77 -5.74
N SER A 398 -19.66 -8.85 -7.01
CA SER A 398 -19.67 -10.09 -7.79
C SER A 398 -18.72 -9.95 -8.98
N ASN A 399 -18.59 -10.99 -9.81
CA ASN A 399 -17.89 -10.91 -11.10
C ASN A 399 -18.54 -9.94 -12.12
N LYS A 400 -19.70 -9.36 -11.79
CA LYS A 400 -20.45 -8.46 -12.68
C LYS A 400 -20.83 -7.12 -12.06
N SER A 401 -20.44 -6.86 -10.82
CA SER A 401 -20.96 -5.72 -10.06
C SER A 401 -19.93 -5.10 -9.14
N LEU A 402 -19.74 -3.79 -9.26
CA LEU A 402 -19.07 -2.94 -8.26
C LEU A 402 -20.12 -2.12 -7.52
N TYR A 403 -19.98 -2.02 -6.20
CA TYR A 403 -20.77 -1.13 -5.36
C TYR A 403 -19.90 -0.01 -4.82
N ILE A 404 -20.30 1.23 -5.07
CA ILE A 404 -19.63 2.44 -4.63
C ILE A 404 -20.42 3.01 -3.46
N TYR A 405 -19.81 3.10 -2.29
CA TYR A 405 -20.34 3.86 -1.16
C TYR A 405 -19.58 5.18 -1.07
N TYR A 406 -20.31 6.27 -1.26
CA TYR A 406 -19.72 7.61 -1.24
C TYR A 406 -19.38 8.06 0.18
N GLY A 407 -18.29 8.81 0.30
CA GLY A 407 -17.92 9.56 1.48
C GLY A 407 -19.05 10.49 1.94
N SER A 408 -19.11 10.74 3.24
CA SER A 408 -20.16 11.55 3.85
C SER A 408 -19.74 12.12 5.18
N THR A 409 -19.88 13.44 5.30
CA THR A 409 -19.82 14.15 6.57
C THR A 409 -20.76 13.48 7.59
N GLY A 410 -20.24 13.15 8.76
CA GLY A 410 -21.02 12.61 9.89
C GLY A 410 -20.96 11.09 10.04
N LYS A 411 -21.37 10.32 9.03
CA LYS A 411 -21.39 8.84 9.07
C LYS A 411 -20.18 8.18 8.41
N LEU A 412 -19.22 8.96 7.92
CA LEU A 412 -18.08 8.53 7.10
C LEU A 412 -18.49 8.04 5.72
N LEU A 413 -19.37 7.04 5.62
CA LEU A 413 -19.89 6.52 4.36
C LEU A 413 -21.40 6.56 4.33
N ARG A 414 -21.96 6.77 3.13
CA ARG A 414 -23.41 6.67 2.90
C ARG A 414 -23.87 5.21 3.02
N ASN A 415 -25.14 5.01 3.37
CA ASN A 415 -25.76 3.68 3.39
C ASN A 415 -26.13 3.18 2.00
N GLU A 416 -26.53 4.11 1.13
CA GLU A 416 -26.86 3.84 -0.26
C GLU A 416 -25.56 3.67 -1.07
N TYR A 417 -25.57 2.73 -2.01
CA TYR A 417 -24.48 2.53 -2.95
C TYR A 417 -24.92 2.82 -4.39
N LYS A 418 -23.98 3.26 -5.21
CA LYS A 418 -24.12 3.26 -6.67
C LYS A 418 -23.59 1.94 -7.22
N LYS A 419 -24.39 1.25 -8.04
CA LYS A 419 -24.00 0.01 -8.71
C LYS A 419 -23.44 0.28 -10.10
N ILE A 420 -22.25 -0.24 -10.38
CA ILE A 420 -21.73 -0.38 -11.75
C ILE A 420 -21.92 -1.85 -12.17
N SER A 421 -22.71 -2.08 -13.21
CA SER A 421 -22.98 -3.43 -13.74
C SER A 421 -22.17 -3.67 -15.01
N ARG A 422 -21.16 -4.53 -14.94
CA ARG A 422 -20.32 -4.97 -16.07
C ARG A 422 -19.47 -6.18 -15.69
N THR A 423 -19.07 -6.98 -16.67
CA THR A 423 -18.11 -8.07 -16.45
C THR A 423 -16.80 -7.49 -15.92
N LEU A 424 -16.36 -7.95 -14.74
CA LEU A 424 -15.13 -7.51 -14.10
C LEU A 424 -13.99 -8.50 -14.37
N PRO A 425 -12.73 -8.06 -14.22
CA PRO A 425 -11.60 -8.97 -14.18
C PRO A 425 -11.78 -10.05 -13.11
N ASP A 426 -11.34 -11.26 -13.42
CA ASP A 426 -11.40 -12.39 -12.49
C ASP A 426 -10.55 -12.08 -11.26
N ASN A 427 -9.31 -11.62 -11.46
CA ASN A 427 -8.43 -11.14 -10.41
C ASN A 427 -8.85 -9.74 -9.91
N PRO A 428 -9.20 -9.56 -8.62
CA PRO A 428 -9.56 -8.25 -8.09
C PRO A 428 -8.45 -7.20 -8.22
N HIS A 429 -7.18 -7.57 -8.14
CA HIS A 429 -6.08 -6.61 -8.25
C HIS A 429 -5.90 -6.02 -9.66
N ASP A 430 -6.60 -6.56 -10.67
CA ASP A 430 -6.66 -5.97 -12.00
C ASP A 430 -7.69 -4.81 -12.11
N ILE A 431 -8.27 -4.38 -10.99
CA ILE A 431 -9.11 -3.19 -10.88
C ILE A 431 -8.32 -2.12 -10.13
N ALA A 432 -8.22 -0.92 -10.71
CA ALA A 432 -7.50 0.21 -10.11
C ALA A 432 -8.32 1.51 -10.21
N LEU A 433 -8.02 2.44 -9.30
CA LEU A 433 -8.58 3.79 -9.27
C LEU A 433 -7.46 4.81 -9.50
N ILE A 434 -7.52 5.54 -10.61
CA ILE A 434 -6.47 6.47 -11.05
C ILE A 434 -7.13 7.69 -11.66
N ASP A 435 -6.69 8.91 -11.32
CA ASP A 435 -7.13 10.13 -12.01
C ASP A 435 -6.40 10.19 -13.37
N VAL A 436 -7.03 9.65 -14.41
CA VAL A 436 -6.41 9.47 -15.73
C VAL A 436 -6.43 10.79 -16.51
N ASP A 437 -7.51 11.54 -16.44
CA ASP A 437 -7.70 12.79 -17.16
C ASP A 437 -7.25 14.05 -16.39
N ARG A 438 -6.78 13.86 -15.14
CA ARG A 438 -6.29 14.90 -14.23
C ARG A 438 -7.39 15.88 -13.82
N ASN A 439 -8.62 15.41 -13.70
CA ASN A 439 -9.76 16.24 -13.30
C ASN A 439 -9.99 16.27 -11.77
N GLY A 440 -9.16 15.56 -10.99
CA GLY A 440 -9.26 15.46 -9.54
C GLY A 440 -10.14 14.31 -9.05
N ARG A 441 -10.88 13.64 -9.92
CA ARG A 441 -11.65 12.42 -9.63
C ARG A 441 -10.84 11.20 -10.04
N LYS A 442 -10.99 10.10 -9.31
CA LYS A 442 -10.44 8.81 -9.70
C LYS A 442 -11.33 8.16 -10.76
N ASP A 443 -10.71 7.63 -11.80
CA ASP A 443 -11.31 6.84 -12.86
C ASP A 443 -11.08 5.36 -12.61
N PHE A 444 -11.95 4.51 -13.16
CA PHE A 444 -11.71 3.07 -13.09
C PHE A 444 -10.80 2.61 -14.23
N VAL A 445 -9.82 1.79 -13.89
CA VAL A 445 -8.94 1.10 -14.84
C VAL A 445 -9.07 -0.40 -14.62
N PHE A 446 -9.38 -1.14 -15.67
CA PHE A 446 -9.62 -2.58 -15.64
C PHE A 446 -8.65 -3.30 -16.57
N LYS A 447 -7.86 -4.22 -16.04
CA LYS A 447 -7.03 -5.12 -16.85
C LYS A 447 -7.74 -6.46 -17.03
N TYR A 448 -7.96 -6.86 -18.28
CA TYR A 448 -8.53 -8.16 -18.61
C TYR A 448 -7.46 -9.04 -19.23
N GLU A 449 -7.30 -10.24 -18.66
CA GLU A 449 -6.56 -11.30 -19.34
C GLU A 449 -7.24 -11.67 -20.66
N ASN A 450 -6.42 -12.04 -21.65
CA ASN A 450 -6.90 -12.51 -22.94
C ASN A 450 -6.28 -13.89 -23.21
N LYS A 451 -7.13 -14.90 -23.47
CA LYS A 451 -6.68 -16.28 -23.66
C LYS A 451 -5.92 -16.51 -24.98
N GLN A 452 -6.04 -15.60 -25.94
CA GLN A 452 -5.56 -15.77 -27.31
C GLN A 452 -4.65 -14.60 -27.76
N GLY A 453 -4.25 -13.72 -26.85
CA GLY A 453 -3.47 -12.52 -27.15
C GLY A 453 -3.06 -11.76 -25.89
N PRO A 454 -2.45 -10.58 -26.03
CA PRO A 454 -2.05 -9.80 -24.87
C PRO A 454 -3.27 -9.33 -24.08
N ALA A 455 -3.08 -9.15 -22.77
CA ALA A 455 -4.10 -8.57 -21.90
C ALA A 455 -4.50 -7.16 -22.41
N ARG A 456 -5.71 -6.74 -22.06
CA ARG A 456 -6.25 -5.43 -22.45
C ARG A 456 -6.60 -4.59 -21.24
N ILE A 457 -6.51 -3.28 -21.39
CA ILE A 457 -6.97 -2.30 -20.42
C ILE A 457 -8.25 -1.66 -20.96
N GLU A 458 -9.27 -1.56 -20.10
CA GLU A 458 -10.45 -0.74 -20.33
C GLU A 458 -10.54 0.33 -19.23
N MET A 459 -10.96 1.54 -19.59
CA MET A 459 -11.09 2.66 -18.64
C MET A 459 -12.52 3.19 -18.59
N ILE A 460 -12.97 3.64 -17.42
CA ILE A 460 -14.22 4.39 -17.24
C ILE A 460 -13.88 5.69 -16.55
N LEU A 461 -13.95 6.79 -17.31
CA LEU A 461 -13.74 8.14 -16.80
C LEU A 461 -14.98 8.60 -16.00
N ASN A 462 -14.76 9.16 -14.80
CA ASN A 462 -15.81 9.66 -13.90
C ASN A 462 -16.01 11.15 -14.01
#